data_AF-A0A2H5MZY2-F1
#
_entry.id   AF-A0A2H5MZY2-F1
#
_cell.length_a   1.000
_cell.length_b   1.000
_cell.length_c   1.000
_cell.angle_alpha   90.00
_cell.angle_beta   90.00
_cell.angle_gamma   90.00
#
_symmetry.space_group_name_H-M   'P 1'
#
loop_
_entity.id
_entity.type
_entity.pdbx_description
1 polymer ?
#
loop_
_entity_poly.entity_id
_entity_poly.type
_entity_poly.pdbx_seq_one_letter_code
_entity_poly.pdbx_strand_id
1 'polypeptide(L)'
;MFAVAIKCCFCFVISVLKDIPDEDGDREFGIRTLSVILGKESVLWLCVYVLFIAYGAAVIVGLTSSPYLLSKLVTIISHSMLATLLWHQARTVDLSSKASTLSFYMFVWKLHYVEYLIIPFVRL
;
A
#
# COMPACT_ATOMS: atom_id res chain seq x y z
N MET A 1 -3.21 -1.22 -18.85
CA MET A 1 -2.47 -0.05 -18.30
C MET A 1 -2.85 0.27 -16.87
N PHE A 2 -4.06 0.75 -16.56
CA PHE A 2 -4.43 1.14 -15.17
C PHE A 2 -4.21 0.06 -14.10
N ALA A 3 -4.81 -1.12 -14.25
CA ALA A 3 -4.65 -2.21 -13.28
C ALA A 3 -3.19 -2.68 -13.13
N VAL A 4 -2.39 -2.57 -14.19
CA VAL A 4 -0.95 -2.88 -14.13
C VAL A 4 -0.22 -1.82 -13.31
N ALA A 5 -0.54 -0.54 -13.50
CA ALA A 5 0.05 0.54 -12.72
C ALA A 5 -0.24 0.40 -11.21
N ILE A 6 -1.49 0.09 -10.83
CA ILE A 6 -1.85 -0.19 -9.43
C ILE A 6 -1.03 -1.38 -8.89
N LYS A 7 -0.95 -2.47 -9.64
CA LYS A 7 -0.11 -3.63 -9.24
C LYS A 7 1.36 -3.25 -9.08
N CYS A 8 1.91 -2.42 -9.96
CA CYS A 8 3.29 -1.92 -9.83
C CYS A 8 3.48 -1.09 -8.55
N CYS A 9 2.51 -0.24 -8.18
CA CYS A 9 2.54 0.48 -6.90
C CYS A 9 2.61 -0.49 -5.71
N PHE A 10 1.78 -1.53 -5.70
CA PHE A 10 1.83 -2.55 -4.65
C PHE A 10 3.15 -3.34 -4.65
N CYS A 11 3.66 -3.76 -5.82
CA CYS A 11 4.94 -4.45 -5.92
C CYS A 11 6.09 -3.59 -5.38
N PHE A 12 6.12 -2.30 -5.72
CA PHE A 12 7.08 -1.35 -5.17
C PHE A 12 6.97 -1.28 -3.65
N VAL A 13 5.77 -1.03 -3.13
CA VAL A 13 5.53 -0.88 -1.69
C VAL A 13 5.90 -2.14 -0.92
N ILE A 14 5.50 -3.31 -1.39
CA ILE A 14 5.84 -4.60 -0.78
C ILE A 14 7.36 -4.82 -0.80
N SER A 15 8.01 -4.55 -1.94
CA SER A 15 9.45 -4.71 -2.06
C SER A 15 10.23 -3.79 -1.13
N VAL A 16 9.72 -2.61 -0.82
CA VAL A 16 10.39 -1.64 0.05
C VAL A 16 10.06 -1.89 1.53
N LEU A 17 8.81 -2.23 1.85
CA LEU A 17 8.38 -2.48 3.24
C LEU A 17 9.05 -3.71 3.84
N LYS A 18 9.40 -4.72 3.04
CA LYS A 18 10.06 -5.92 3.53
C LYS A 18 11.41 -5.61 4.19
N ASP A 19 12.08 -4.52 3.76
CA ASP A 19 13.41 -4.13 4.25
C ASP A 19 13.33 -3.28 5.55
N ILE A 20 12.13 -2.88 6.00
CA ILE A 20 11.97 -2.17 7.29
C ILE A 20 12.34 -3.06 8.50
N PRO A 21 11.80 -4.29 8.66
CA PRO A 21 12.17 -5.16 9.78
C PRO A 21 13.64 -5.61 9.75
N ASP A 22 14.28 -5.59 8.58
CA ASP A 22 15.65 -6.06 8.35
C ASP A 22 16.70 -4.94 8.45
N GLU A 23 16.29 -3.69 8.61
CA GLU A 23 17.15 -2.50 8.53
C GLU A 23 18.38 -2.52 9.45
N ASP A 24 18.22 -2.98 10.71
CA ASP A 24 19.36 -3.03 11.65
C ASP A 24 20.44 -4.02 11.17
N GLY A 25 20.00 -5.15 10.60
CA GLY A 25 20.90 -6.15 10.02
C GLY A 25 21.53 -5.64 8.73
N ASP A 26 20.73 -5.08 7.83
CA ASP A 26 21.23 -4.48 6.59
C ASP A 26 22.32 -3.43 6.86
N ARG A 27 22.11 -2.58 7.88
CA ARG A 27 23.08 -1.58 8.31
C ARG A 27 24.38 -2.21 8.81
N GLU A 28 24.31 -3.25 9.62
CA GLU A 28 25.48 -3.97 10.15
C GLU A 28 26.31 -4.62 9.02
N PHE A 29 25.64 -5.20 8.03
CA PHE A 29 26.29 -5.83 6.87
C PHE A 29 26.63 -4.86 5.73
N GLY A 30 26.39 -3.55 5.89
CA GLY A 30 26.68 -2.53 4.90
C GLY A 30 25.80 -2.57 3.64
N ILE A 31 24.63 -3.21 3.72
CA ILE A 31 23.63 -3.26 2.65
C ILE A 31 22.85 -1.94 2.64
N ARG A 32 22.82 -1.27 1.48
CA ARG A 32 22.16 0.03 1.33
C ARG A 32 20.73 -0.12 0.82
N THR A 33 19.80 -0.47 1.71
CA THR A 33 18.35 -0.44 1.44
C THR A 33 17.75 0.95 1.67
N LEU A 34 16.53 1.21 1.17
CA LEU A 34 15.87 2.51 1.37
C LEU A 34 15.65 2.81 2.87
N SER A 35 15.34 1.78 3.67
CA SER A 35 15.16 1.91 5.13
C SER A 35 16.45 2.32 5.83
N VAL A 36 17.61 1.82 5.37
CA VAL A 36 18.93 2.24 5.86
C VAL A 36 19.26 3.68 5.46
N ILE A 37 18.96 4.10 4.23
CA ILE A 37 19.32 5.42 3.70
C ILE A 37 18.42 6.53 4.26
N LEU A 38 17.09 6.32 4.25
CA LEU A 38 16.09 7.34 4.58
C LEU A 38 15.52 7.20 6.00
N GLY A 39 15.77 6.07 6.67
CA GLY A 39 15.18 5.73 7.95
C GLY A 39 13.83 5.00 7.82
N LYS A 40 13.54 4.14 8.80
CA LYS A 40 12.33 3.31 8.87
C LYS A 40 11.03 4.13 8.77
N GLU A 41 10.97 5.28 9.42
CA GLU A 41 9.78 6.14 9.45
C GLU A 41 9.48 6.80 8.11
N SER A 42 10.49 7.40 7.49
CA SER A 42 10.37 8.02 6.16
C SER A 42 9.90 7.01 5.12
N VAL A 43 10.44 5.79 5.17
CA VAL A 43 10.07 4.71 4.25
C VAL A 43 8.66 4.18 4.49
N LEU A 44 8.25 4.02 5.75
CA LEU A 44 6.86 3.66 6.09
C LEU A 44 5.88 4.65 5.47
N TRP A 45 6.09 5.95 5.70
CA TRP A 45 5.19 6.99 5.19
C TRP A 45 5.24 7.13 3.67
N LEU A 46 6.41 6.99 3.04
CA LEU A 46 6.52 6.92 1.59
C LEU A 46 5.60 5.82 1.02
N CYS A 47 5.68 4.62 1.58
CA CYS A 47 4.86 3.49 1.17
C CYS A 47 3.36 3.75 1.37
N VAL A 48 2.98 4.34 2.50
CA VAL A 48 1.59 4.74 2.78
C VAL A 48 1.09 5.75 1.76
N TYR A 49 1.86 6.79 1.45
CA TYR A 49 1.47 7.81 0.47
C TYR A 49 1.35 7.24 -0.95
N VAL A 50 2.25 6.34 -1.37
CA VAL A 50 2.15 5.67 -2.67
C VAL A 50 0.84 4.90 -2.78
N LEU A 51 0.47 4.10 -1.78
CA LEU A 51 -0.80 3.38 -1.79
C LEU A 51 -2.02 4.32 -1.69
N PHE A 52 -1.92 5.40 -0.90
CA PHE A 52 -3.01 6.38 -0.79
C PHE A 52 -3.29 7.08 -2.12
N ILE A 53 -2.24 7.47 -2.85
CA ILE A 53 -2.34 8.02 -4.21
C ILE A 53 -2.93 6.98 -5.16
N ALA A 54 -2.50 5.71 -5.08
CA ALA A 54 -3.02 4.64 -5.92
C ALA A 54 -4.54 4.43 -5.71
N TYR A 55 -4.99 4.39 -4.45
CA TYR A 55 -6.42 4.30 -4.13
C TYR A 55 -7.20 5.54 -4.59
N GLY A 56 -6.66 6.75 -4.40
CA GLY A 56 -7.27 7.98 -4.90
C GLY A 56 -7.41 7.97 -6.42
N ALA A 57 -6.38 7.52 -7.15
CA ALA A 57 -6.43 7.36 -8.59
C ALA A 57 -7.49 6.34 -9.02
N ALA A 58 -7.63 5.22 -8.30
CA ALA A 58 -8.67 4.23 -8.57
C ALA A 58 -10.09 4.78 -8.42
N VAL A 59 -10.33 5.60 -7.40
CA VAL A 59 -11.63 6.28 -7.22
C VAL A 59 -11.92 7.21 -8.40
N ILE A 60 -10.95 8.06 -8.80
CA ILE A 60 -11.11 9.01 -9.91
C ILE A 60 -11.37 8.27 -11.23
N VAL A 61 -10.60 7.22 -11.51
CA VAL A 61 -10.77 6.42 -12.74
C VAL A 61 -12.10 5.66 -12.71
N GLY A 62 -12.50 5.09 -11.57
CA GLY A 62 -13.77 4.38 -11.44
C GLY A 62 -14.99 5.27 -11.69
N LEU A 63 -14.96 6.48 -11.15
CA LEU A 63 -16.00 7.49 -11.35
C LEU A 63 -16.18 7.90 -12.81
N THR A 64 -15.08 7.98 -13.55
CA THR A 64 -15.04 8.51 -14.92
C THR A 64 -15.18 7.45 -16.00
N SER A 65 -14.87 6.18 -15.71
CA SER A 65 -14.79 5.12 -16.74
C SER A 65 -15.90 4.07 -16.71
N SER A 66 -16.53 3.80 -15.56
CA SER A 66 -17.62 2.82 -15.50
C SER A 66 -18.97 3.45 -15.91
N PRO A 67 -19.81 2.75 -16.71
CA PRO A 67 -21.16 3.21 -17.02
C PRO A 67 -22.20 2.81 -15.94
N TYR A 68 -21.89 1.86 -15.04
CA TYR A 68 -22.85 1.33 -14.07
C TYR A 68 -22.69 1.94 -12.68
N LEU A 69 -23.82 2.35 -12.08
CA LEU A 69 -23.83 2.95 -10.74
C LEU A 69 -23.27 2.00 -9.67
N LEU A 70 -23.59 0.71 -9.74
CA LEU A 70 -23.11 -0.27 -8.77
C LEU A 70 -21.58 -0.38 -8.77
N SER A 71 -20.96 -0.47 -9.95
CA SER A 71 -19.50 -0.51 -10.09
C SER A 71 -18.83 0.74 -9.51
N LYS A 72 -19.42 1.93 -9.73
CA LYS A 72 -18.93 3.18 -9.12
C LYS A 72 -19.00 3.14 -7.60
N LEU A 73 -20.15 2.75 -7.05
CA LEU A 73 -20.34 2.66 -5.59
C LEU A 73 -19.38 1.65 -4.96
N VAL A 74 -19.26 0.46 -5.55
CA VAL A 74 -18.30 -0.56 -5.11
C VAL A 74 -16.89 0.00 -5.12
N THR A 75 -16.47 0.64 -6.22
CA THR A 75 -15.13 1.23 -6.34
C THR A 75 -14.88 2.31 -5.28
N ILE A 76 -15.79 3.27 -5.12
CA ILE A 76 -15.63 4.38 -4.17
C ILE A 76 -15.56 3.85 -2.74
N ILE A 77 -16.52 3.03 -2.34
CA ILE A 77 -16.64 2.55 -0.95
C ILE A 77 -15.44 1.66 -0.62
N SER A 78 -15.09 0.70 -1.47
CA SER A 78 -13.98 -0.22 -1.22
C SER A 78 -12.64 0.52 -1.10
N HIS A 79 -12.27 1.35 -2.08
CA HIS A 79 -10.97 2.01 -2.06
C HIS A 79 -10.87 3.07 -0.95
N SER A 80 -11.97 3.78 -0.64
CA SER A 80 -12.00 4.72 0.49
C SER A 80 -11.85 3.99 1.83
N MET A 81 -12.48 2.82 1.98
CA MET A 81 -12.33 1.97 3.16
C MET A 81 -10.90 1.44 3.29
N LEU A 82 -10.29 0.93 2.22
CA LEU A 82 -8.89 0.47 2.24
C LEU A 82 -7.91 1.60 2.56
N ALA A 83 -8.10 2.79 1.99
CA ALA A 83 -7.28 3.96 2.30
C ALA A 83 -7.39 4.37 3.78
N THR A 84 -8.60 4.33 4.33
CA THR A 84 -8.85 4.62 5.75
C THR A 84 -8.18 3.59 6.65
N LEU A 85 -8.37 2.30 6.37
CA LEU A 85 -7.74 1.20 7.12
C LEU A 85 -6.21 1.30 7.06
N LEU A 86 -5.64 1.57 5.89
CA LEU A 86 -4.20 1.78 5.72
C LEU A 86 -3.70 2.91 6.61
N TRP A 87 -4.35 4.08 6.55
CA TRP A 87 -3.97 5.25 7.35
C TRP A 87 -4.05 4.98 8.86
N HIS A 88 -5.11 4.31 9.30
CA HIS A 88 -5.26 3.93 10.70
C HIS A 88 -4.19 2.95 11.15
N GLN A 89 -3.96 1.88 10.39
CA GLN A 89 -2.98 0.87 10.76
C GLN A 89 -1.56 1.44 10.75
N ALA A 90 -1.21 2.28 9.78
CA ALA A 90 0.11 2.91 9.68
C ALA A 90 0.48 3.73 10.93
N ARG A 91 -0.48 4.43 11.54
CA ARG A 91 -0.27 5.22 12.77
C ARG A 91 -0.04 4.38 14.02
N THR A 92 -0.34 3.09 13.97
CA THR A 92 -0.16 2.17 15.11
C THR A 92 1.15 1.40 15.04
N VAL A 93 1.94 1.58 13.99
CA VAL A 93 3.19 0.85 13.80
C VAL A 93 4.24 1.37 14.79
N ASP A 94 4.78 0.44 15.58
CA ASP A 94 5.94 0.67 16.41
C ASP A 94 7.19 0.24 15.62
N LEU A 95 7.93 1.23 15.12
CA LEU A 95 9.12 1.00 14.29
C LEU A 95 10.31 0.42 15.05
N SER A 96 10.26 0.39 16.38
CA SER A 96 11.28 -0.28 17.21
C SER A 96 11.01 -1.79 17.35
N SER A 97 9.80 -2.25 17.04
CA SER A 97 9.37 -3.63 17.18
C SER A 97 9.32 -4.34 15.83
N LYS A 98 10.22 -5.32 15.61
CA LYS A 98 10.21 -6.18 14.41
C LYS A 98 8.87 -6.91 14.21
N ALA A 99 8.22 -7.29 15.29
CA ALA A 99 6.90 -7.93 15.22
C ALA A 99 5.82 -6.94 14.73
N SER A 100 5.88 -5.68 15.16
CA SER A 100 4.94 -4.63 14.74
C SER A 100 5.13 -4.27 13.26
N THR A 101 6.38 -4.10 12.81
CA THR A 101 6.69 -3.82 11.40
C THR A 101 6.35 -4.98 10.47
N LEU A 102 6.64 -6.22 10.88
CA LEU A 102 6.25 -7.42 10.12
C LEU A 102 4.72 -7.57 10.06
N SER A 103 4.01 -7.29 11.16
CA SER A 103 2.55 -7.30 11.17
C SER A 103 1.95 -6.30 10.18
N PHE A 104 2.51 -5.08 10.11
CA PHE A 104 2.11 -4.08 9.12
C PHE A 104 2.42 -4.52 7.68
N TYR A 105 3.61 -5.09 7.43
CA TYR A 105 3.96 -5.65 6.13
C TYR A 105 2.96 -6.72 5.67
N MET A 106 2.60 -7.65 6.57
CA MET A 106 1.60 -8.68 6.28
C MET A 106 0.19 -8.09 6.11
N PHE A 107 -0.14 -7.01 6.80
CA PHE A 107 -1.37 -6.27 6.57
C PHE A 107 -1.42 -5.66 5.16
N VAL A 108 -0.33 -5.09 4.66
CA VAL A 108 -0.25 -4.59 3.27
C VAL A 108 -0.42 -5.71 2.25
N TRP A 109 0.11 -6.91 2.51
CA TRP A 109 -0.19 -8.08 1.68
C TRP A 109 -1.68 -8.42 1.64
N LYS A 110 -2.39 -8.33 2.76
CA LYS A 110 -3.85 -8.53 2.78
C LYS A 110 -4.57 -7.48 1.93
N LEU A 111 -4.17 -6.21 2.02
CA LEU A 111 -4.72 -5.15 1.17
C LEU A 111 -4.50 -5.45 -0.32
N HIS A 112 -3.32 -5.93 -0.69
CA HIS A 112 -3.03 -6.34 -2.08
C HIS A 112 -3.95 -7.46 -2.56
N TYR A 113 -4.22 -8.47 -1.74
CA TYR A 113 -5.18 -9.53 -2.10
C TYR A 113 -6.60 -9.02 -2.26
N VAL A 114 -7.04 -8.09 -1.41
CA VAL A 114 -8.35 -7.44 -1.58
C VAL A 114 -8.38 -6.62 -2.86
N GLU A 115 -7.30 -5.91 -3.19
CA GLU A 115 -7.18 -5.13 -4.43
C GLU A 115 -7.43 -5.99 -5.68
N TYR A 116 -6.91 -7.23 -5.72
CA TYR A 116 -7.16 -8.16 -6.82
C TYR A 116 -8.65 -8.44 -7.06
N LEU A 117 -9.46 -8.44 -6.00
CA LEU A 117 -10.89 -8.72 -6.08
C LEU A 117 -11.67 -7.49 -6.53
N ILE A 118 -11.25 -6.29 -6.13
CA ILE A 118 -11.99 -5.04 -6.38
C ILE A 118 -11.59 -4.34 -7.69
N ILE A 119 -10.35 -4.52 -8.17
CA ILE A 119 -9.84 -3.84 -9.37
C ILE A 119 -10.70 -4.05 -10.64
N PRO A 120 -11.40 -5.18 -10.87
CA PRO A 120 -12.29 -5.32 -12.02
C PRO A 120 -13.43 -4.29 -12.02
N PHE A 121 -13.97 -3.95 -10.86
CA PHE A 121 -15.12 -3.03 -10.71
C PHE A 121 -14.79 -1.58 -11.08
N VAL A 122 -13.50 -1.22 -11.18
CA VAL A 122 -13.10 0.12 -11.59
C VAL A 122 -13.54 0.42 -13.03
N ARG A 123 -13.66 -0.59 -13.88
CA ARG A 123 -14.01 -0.40 -15.30
C ARG A 123 -15.26 -1.15 -15.74
N LEU A 124 -15.69 -2.13 -14.95
CA LEU A 124 -16.90 -2.88 -15.24
C LEU A 124 -18.13 -1.99 -15.25
#